data_AF-W6UZZ2-F1
#
_entry.id   AF-W6UZZ2-F1
#
_cell.length_a   1.000
_cell.length_b   1.000
_cell.length_c   1.000
_cell.angle_alpha   90.00
_cell.angle_beta   90.00
_cell.angle_gamma   90.00
#
_symmetry.space_group_name_H-M   'P 1'
#
loop_
_entity.id
_entity.type
_entity.pdbx_description
1 polymer ?
#
loop_
_entity_poly.entity_id
_entity_poly.type
_entity_poly.pdbx_seq_one_letter_code
_entity_poly.pdbx_strand_id
1 'polypeptide(L)'
;METTHALADSEEEVIFNPFEAYLNIGRHLVCRKDFKRALFYLDKAQGIEPKNVECLLMRATCHLFLTNNDETIELAKAAHEITKRNPHAILLIAEGYYRKGDFEMALKYFINGKRMRSSIEAFTSGVHKCEQAIKNNCGNDVDPKLWPEMDLTDYYSYAFPPKNTSNSFTLDARKATVGEKDTADKKSTEKWPEMMPAETLRKVFGKKYSEYLYIHEMYRVEGRQLSSA
;
A
#
# COMPACT_ATOMS: atom_id res chain seq x y z
N MET A 1 31.18 -62.36 -50.68
CA MET A 1 31.03 -62.37 -49.22
C MET A 1 31.17 -60.94 -48.77
N GLU A 2 30.03 -60.37 -48.41
CA GLU A 2 29.79 -58.94 -48.20
C GLU A 2 30.55 -58.43 -46.97
N THR A 3 31.34 -57.38 -47.15
CA THR A 3 31.84 -56.55 -46.04
C THR A 3 30.91 -55.36 -45.89
N THR A 4 29.72 -55.61 -45.35
CA THR A 4 28.80 -54.61 -44.81
C THR A 4 28.72 -54.79 -43.30
N HIS A 5 29.68 -54.19 -42.60
CA HIS A 5 29.56 -53.85 -41.19
C HIS A 5 29.99 -52.38 -41.13
N ALA A 6 29.11 -51.42 -41.41
CA ALA A 6 28.08 -50.97 -40.47
C ALA A 6 28.64 -50.93 -39.04
N LEU A 7 29.69 -50.13 -38.86
CA LEU A 7 29.99 -49.46 -37.61
C LEU A 7 29.35 -48.07 -37.78
N ALA A 8 28.03 -48.01 -37.67
CA ALA A 8 27.43 -47.51 -36.44
C ALA A 8 27.99 -46.11 -36.18
N ASP A 9 27.55 -45.17 -37.04
CA ASP A 9 27.37 -43.79 -36.61
C ASP A 9 26.68 -43.90 -35.25
N SER A 10 27.44 -43.63 -34.19
CA SER A 10 26.89 -43.35 -32.89
C SER A 10 26.15 -42.04 -33.05
N GLU A 11 24.95 -42.11 -33.62
CA GLU A 11 23.91 -41.12 -33.46
C GLU A 11 23.75 -41.00 -31.94
N GLU A 12 24.48 -40.05 -31.35
CA GLU A 12 24.15 -39.53 -30.03
C GLU A 12 22.69 -39.14 -30.17
N GLU A 13 21.79 -40.00 -29.68
CA GLU A 13 20.36 -39.72 -29.65
C GLU A 13 20.26 -38.35 -28.99
N VAL A 14 19.95 -37.32 -29.79
CA VAL A 14 19.76 -35.98 -29.28
C VAL A 14 18.53 -36.10 -28.39
N ILE A 15 18.76 -36.28 -27.09
CA ILE A 15 17.72 -36.33 -26.08
C ILE A 15 17.09 -34.95 -26.10
N PHE A 16 16.06 -34.80 -26.93
CA PHE A 16 15.31 -33.57 -27.06
C PHE A 16 14.58 -33.38 -25.74
N ASN A 17 15.15 -32.57 -24.85
CA ASN A 17 14.50 -32.20 -23.61
C ASN A 17 13.50 -31.08 -23.89
N PRO A 18 12.18 -31.37 -23.98
CA PRO A 18 11.20 -30.37 -24.38
C PRO A 18 11.12 -29.24 -23.34
N PHE A 19 11.41 -29.54 -22.07
CA PHE A 19 11.45 -28.56 -20.98
C PHE A 19 12.50 -27.48 -21.25
N GLU A 20 13.74 -27.90 -21.54
CA GLU A 20 14.86 -26.98 -21.73
C GLU A 20 14.68 -26.12 -22.98
N ALA A 21 14.09 -26.69 -24.05
CA ALA A 21 13.69 -25.92 -25.23
C ALA A 21 12.68 -24.81 -24.89
N TYR A 22 11.61 -25.14 -24.16
CA TYR A 22 10.62 -24.14 -23.75
C TYR A 22 11.20 -23.08 -22.80
N LEU A 23 12.07 -23.50 -21.86
CA LEU A 23 12.74 -22.60 -20.93
C LEU A 23 13.65 -21.60 -21.67
N ASN A 24 14.44 -22.08 -22.64
CA ASN A 24 15.33 -21.25 -23.45
C ASN A 24 14.55 -20.26 -24.32
N ILE A 25 13.45 -20.68 -24.94
CA ILE A 25 12.53 -19.80 -25.68
C ILE A 25 11.97 -18.73 -24.73
N GLY A 26 11.49 -19.14 -23.55
CA GLY A 26 11.01 -18.24 -22.51
C GLY A 26 12.08 -17.21 -22.12
N ARG A 27 13.33 -17.64 -21.93
CA ARG A 27 14.45 -16.78 -21.54
C ARG A 27 14.74 -15.72 -22.61
N HIS A 28 14.79 -16.15 -23.86
CA HIS A 28 14.98 -15.25 -24.99
C HIS A 28 13.84 -14.22 -25.10
N LEU A 29 12.58 -14.62 -24.90
CA LEU A 29 11.43 -13.72 -24.93
C LEU A 29 11.43 -12.72 -23.76
N VAL A 30 11.85 -13.15 -22.56
CA VAL A 30 12.03 -12.25 -21.40
C VAL A 30 13.09 -11.19 -21.71
N CYS A 31 14.23 -11.58 -22.31
CA CYS A 31 15.26 -10.62 -22.75
C CYS A 31 14.73 -9.63 -23.79
N ARG A 32 13.82 -10.07 -24.67
CA ARG A 32 13.12 -9.22 -25.64
C ARG A 32 11.98 -8.38 -25.05
N LYS A 33 11.67 -8.54 -23.75
CA LYS A 33 10.55 -7.88 -23.05
C LYS A 33 9.16 -8.28 -23.56
N ASP A 34 9.05 -9.40 -24.27
CA ASP A 34 7.78 -9.96 -24.76
C ASP A 34 7.15 -10.88 -23.69
N PHE A 35 6.77 -10.30 -22.54
CA PHE A 35 6.38 -11.06 -21.35
C PHE A 35 5.14 -11.96 -21.53
N LYS A 36 4.15 -11.52 -22.32
CA LYS A 36 2.94 -12.32 -22.58
C LYS A 36 3.24 -13.61 -23.33
N ARG A 37 4.11 -13.54 -24.35
CA ARG A 37 4.55 -14.72 -25.10
C ARG A 37 5.47 -15.59 -24.26
N ALA A 38 6.35 -14.96 -23.46
CA ALA A 38 7.22 -15.70 -22.54
C ALA A 38 6.39 -16.56 -21.57
N LEU A 39 5.35 -16.00 -20.95
CA LEU A 39 4.46 -16.75 -20.06
C LEU A 39 3.85 -17.98 -20.73
N PHE A 40 3.37 -17.87 -21.98
CA PHE A 40 2.80 -19.01 -22.70
C PHE A 40 3.77 -20.20 -22.82
N TYR A 41 5.04 -19.94 -23.13
CA TYR A 41 6.03 -21.02 -23.22
C TYR A 41 6.50 -21.51 -21.84
N LEU A 42 6.58 -20.61 -20.85
CA LEU A 42 6.92 -20.98 -19.49
C LEU A 42 5.83 -21.80 -18.80
N ASP A 43 4.56 -21.56 -19.11
CA ASP A 43 3.44 -22.38 -18.63
C ASP A 43 3.51 -23.81 -19.18
N LYS A 44 3.90 -23.96 -20.45
CA LYS A 44 4.19 -25.28 -21.03
C LYS A 44 5.38 -25.95 -20.33
N ALA A 45 6.44 -25.20 -20.05
CA ALA A 45 7.60 -25.72 -19.32
C ALA A 45 7.23 -26.18 -17.90
N GLN A 46 6.40 -25.42 -17.18
CA GLN A 46 5.93 -25.78 -15.85
C GLN A 46 5.04 -27.03 -15.87
N GLY A 47 4.26 -27.25 -16.93
CA GLY A 47 3.48 -28.48 -17.10
C GLY A 47 4.34 -29.74 -17.17
N ILE A 48 5.60 -29.63 -17.61
CA ILE A 48 6.57 -30.73 -17.65
C ILE A 48 7.29 -30.83 -16.30
N GLU A 49 7.87 -29.73 -15.83
CA GLU A 49 8.59 -29.67 -14.54
C GLU A 49 8.00 -28.61 -13.60
N PRO A 50 7.04 -28.97 -12.74
CA PRO A 50 6.35 -28.00 -11.88
C PRO A 50 7.22 -27.49 -10.71
N LYS A 51 8.29 -28.22 -10.36
CA LYS A 51 9.18 -27.90 -9.23
C LYS A 51 10.47 -27.20 -9.66
N ASN A 52 10.62 -26.86 -10.94
CA ASN A 52 11.82 -26.19 -11.40
C ASN A 52 11.84 -24.71 -10.95
N VAL A 53 12.80 -24.38 -10.10
CA VAL A 53 12.96 -23.04 -9.53
C VAL A 53 13.19 -21.97 -10.58
N GLU A 54 13.98 -22.27 -11.62
CA GLU A 54 14.29 -21.28 -12.64
C GLU A 54 13.04 -20.89 -13.43
N CYS A 55 12.22 -21.87 -13.82
CA CYS A 55 10.95 -21.64 -14.49
C CYS A 55 10.02 -20.76 -13.62
N LEU A 56 9.89 -21.07 -12.33
CA LEU A 56 9.08 -20.28 -11.39
C LEU A 56 9.57 -18.82 -11.27
N LEU A 57 10.89 -18.61 -11.18
CA LEU A 57 11.47 -17.26 -11.09
C LEU A 57 11.28 -16.46 -12.38
N MET A 58 11.40 -17.11 -13.54
CA MET A 58 11.16 -16.46 -14.83
C MET A 58 9.69 -16.08 -15.01
N ARG A 59 8.76 -16.95 -14.61
CA ARG A 59 7.32 -16.63 -14.58
C ARG A 59 7.04 -15.46 -13.64
N ALA A 60 7.54 -15.51 -12.41
CA ALA A 60 7.40 -14.41 -11.44
C ALA A 60 7.94 -13.07 -12.01
N THR A 61 9.09 -13.11 -12.68
CA THR A 61 9.65 -11.93 -13.36
C THR A 61 8.72 -11.39 -14.45
N CYS A 62 8.11 -12.26 -15.25
CA CYS A 62 7.13 -11.84 -16.26
C CYS A 62 5.90 -11.20 -15.61
N HIS A 63 5.35 -11.79 -14.55
CA HIS A 63 4.20 -11.24 -13.83
C HIS A 63 4.51 -9.88 -13.19
N LEU A 64 5.74 -9.69 -12.67
CA LEU A 64 6.19 -8.41 -12.11
C LEU A 64 6.14 -7.29 -13.15
N PHE A 65 6.60 -7.56 -14.38
CA PHE A 65 6.56 -6.58 -15.47
C PHE A 65 5.17 -6.38 -16.06
N LEU A 66 4.28 -7.38 -15.94
CA LEU A 66 2.87 -7.27 -16.28
C LEU A 66 2.03 -6.62 -15.18
N THR A 67 2.65 -6.13 -14.10
CA THR A 67 2.01 -5.51 -12.93
C THR A 67 1.12 -6.44 -12.09
N ASN A 68 1.25 -7.75 -12.29
CA ASN A 68 0.58 -8.77 -11.47
C ASN A 68 1.41 -9.05 -10.21
N ASN A 69 1.37 -8.12 -9.25
CA ASN A 69 2.24 -8.14 -8.08
C ASN A 69 1.95 -9.32 -7.13
N ASP A 70 0.68 -9.67 -6.91
CA ASP A 70 0.31 -10.76 -6.00
C ASP A 70 0.81 -12.13 -6.51
N GLU A 71 0.57 -12.43 -7.79
CA GLU A 71 1.05 -13.65 -8.45
C GLU A 71 2.59 -13.74 -8.41
N THR A 72 3.27 -12.60 -8.58
CA THR A 72 4.73 -12.52 -8.47
C THR A 72 5.21 -12.95 -7.08
N ILE A 73 4.57 -12.45 -6.02
CA ILE A 73 4.93 -12.76 -4.64
C ILE A 73 4.70 -14.24 -4.34
N GLU A 74 3.58 -14.82 -4.79
CA GLU A 74 3.27 -16.24 -4.60
C GLU A 74 4.28 -17.15 -5.30
N LEU A 75 4.56 -16.91 -6.58
CA LEU A 75 5.51 -17.70 -7.36
C LEU A 75 6.93 -17.59 -6.80
N ALA A 76 7.36 -16.39 -6.40
CA ALA A 76 8.68 -16.17 -5.84
C ALA A 76 8.82 -16.80 -4.43
N LYS A 77 7.75 -16.81 -3.63
CA LYS A 77 7.73 -17.55 -2.35
C LYS A 77 7.81 -19.06 -2.57
N ALA A 78 7.06 -19.61 -3.52
CA ALA A 78 7.16 -21.03 -3.88
C ALA A 78 8.58 -21.40 -4.32
N ALA A 79 9.23 -20.57 -5.13
CA ALA A 79 10.63 -20.75 -5.54
C ALA A 79 11.60 -20.70 -4.34
N HIS A 80 11.34 -19.82 -3.37
CA HIS A 80 12.13 -19.69 -2.15
C HIS A 80 11.97 -20.88 -1.19
N GLU A 81 10.78 -21.49 -1.14
CA GLU A 81 10.53 -22.70 -0.34
C GLU A 81 11.30 -23.91 -0.88
N ILE A 82 11.36 -24.05 -2.22
CA ILE A 82 12.11 -25.12 -2.88
C ILE A 82 13.62 -24.90 -2.71
N THR A 83 14.10 -23.70 -3.07
CA THR A 83 15.51 -23.33 -2.90
C THR A 83 15.65 -22.28 -1.82
N LYS A 84 15.78 -22.76 -0.59
CA LYS A 84 16.07 -21.92 0.55
C LYS A 84 17.35 -21.13 0.25
N ARG A 85 17.26 -19.80 0.39
CA ARG A 85 18.37 -18.84 0.20
C ARG A 85 18.73 -18.42 -1.24
N ASN A 86 17.83 -18.61 -2.22
CA ASN A 86 18.07 -18.00 -3.53
C ASN A 86 17.93 -16.46 -3.47
N PRO A 87 18.98 -15.66 -3.77
CA PRO A 87 18.92 -14.20 -3.71
C PRO A 87 17.96 -13.62 -4.75
N HIS A 88 17.82 -14.25 -5.92
CA HIS A 88 16.91 -13.78 -6.96
C HIS A 88 15.43 -13.93 -6.55
N ALA A 89 15.11 -15.01 -5.83
CA ALA A 89 13.76 -15.21 -5.27
C ALA A 89 13.42 -14.12 -4.24
N ILE A 90 14.36 -13.83 -3.32
CA ILE A 90 14.18 -12.78 -2.30
C ILE A 90 14.01 -11.40 -2.94
N LEU A 91 14.78 -11.11 -3.99
CA LEU A 91 14.68 -9.87 -4.74
C LEU A 91 13.27 -9.71 -5.36
N LEU A 92 12.76 -10.74 -6.05
CA LEU A 92 11.44 -10.69 -6.67
C LEU A 92 10.31 -10.55 -5.63
N ILE A 93 10.43 -11.20 -4.47
CA ILE A 93 9.48 -11.00 -3.36
C ILE A 93 9.50 -9.54 -2.91
N ALA A 94 10.69 -8.97 -2.69
CA ALA A 94 10.84 -7.59 -2.23
C ALA A 94 10.31 -6.57 -3.26
N GLU A 95 10.62 -6.78 -4.55
CA GLU A 95 10.11 -5.95 -5.64
C GLU A 95 8.60 -6.07 -5.83
N GLY A 96 8.05 -7.28 -5.68
CA GLY A 96 6.60 -7.50 -5.70
C GLY A 96 5.89 -6.72 -4.59
N TYR A 97 6.38 -6.80 -3.36
CA TYR A 97 5.84 -6.02 -2.24
C TYR A 97 6.00 -4.51 -2.45
N TYR A 98 7.14 -4.07 -3.00
CA TYR A 98 7.37 -2.66 -3.31
C TYR A 98 6.37 -2.13 -4.34
N ARG A 99 6.10 -2.88 -5.41
CA ARG A 99 5.11 -2.50 -6.43
C ARG A 99 3.68 -2.58 -5.93
N LYS A 100 3.41 -3.46 -4.96
CA LYS A 100 2.11 -3.54 -4.27
C LYS A 100 1.86 -2.33 -3.36
N GLY A 101 2.92 -1.65 -2.90
CA GLY A 101 2.86 -0.51 -1.97
C GLY A 101 3.13 -0.89 -0.51
N ASP A 102 3.40 -2.15 -0.22
CA ASP A 102 3.71 -2.65 1.11
C ASP A 102 5.21 -2.43 1.42
N PHE A 103 5.60 -1.17 1.63
CA PHE A 103 7.00 -0.76 1.77
C PHE A 103 7.72 -1.38 2.97
N GLU A 104 7.01 -1.62 4.08
CA GLU A 104 7.59 -2.23 5.29
C GLU A 104 8.04 -3.67 5.04
N MET A 105 7.17 -4.46 4.38
CA MET A 105 7.47 -5.85 4.03
C MET A 105 8.57 -5.89 2.96
N ALA A 106 8.50 -5.01 1.96
CA ALA A 106 9.56 -4.87 0.96
C ALA A 106 10.92 -4.59 1.62
N LEU A 107 10.98 -3.63 2.55
CA LEU A 107 12.19 -3.26 3.29
C LEU A 107 12.76 -4.44 4.07
N LYS A 108 11.91 -5.20 4.78
CA LYS A 108 12.32 -6.41 5.51
C LYS A 108 13.00 -7.42 4.60
N TYR A 109 12.44 -7.69 3.42
CA TYR A 109 13.03 -8.63 2.46
C TYR A 109 14.32 -8.07 1.81
N PHE A 110 14.38 -6.77 1.50
CA PHE A 110 15.60 -6.14 0.97
C PHE A 110 16.76 -6.18 1.98
N ILE A 111 16.50 -5.91 3.27
CA ILE A 111 17.52 -6.00 4.33
C ILE A 111 17.99 -7.45 4.51
N ASN A 112 17.06 -8.41 4.52
CA ASN A 112 17.43 -9.82 4.61
C ASN A 112 18.30 -10.24 3.40
N GLY A 113 17.90 -9.83 2.19
CA GLY A 113 18.67 -10.07 0.97
C GLY A 113 20.07 -9.44 1.01
N LYS A 114 20.19 -8.20 1.49
CA LYS A 114 21.49 -7.52 1.69
C LYS A 114 22.39 -8.25 2.69
N ARG A 115 21.83 -8.74 3.80
CA ARG A 115 22.57 -9.53 4.80
C ARG A 115 23.06 -10.86 4.23
N MET A 116 22.28 -11.46 3.33
CA MET A 116 22.61 -12.73 2.66
C MET A 116 23.67 -12.54 1.56
N ARG A 117 23.50 -11.52 0.72
CA ARG A 117 24.45 -11.13 -0.33
C ARG A 117 24.53 -9.61 -0.44
N SER A 118 25.53 -9.05 0.23
CA SER A 118 25.81 -7.61 0.16
C SER A 118 26.43 -7.17 -1.17
N SER A 119 26.87 -8.09 -2.03
CA SER A 119 27.44 -7.75 -3.33
C SER A 119 26.40 -7.32 -4.36
N ILE A 120 25.12 -7.65 -4.15
CA ILE A 120 24.05 -7.31 -5.09
C ILE A 120 23.55 -5.90 -4.75
N GLU A 121 23.88 -4.95 -5.62
CA GLU A 121 23.49 -3.54 -5.46
C GLU A 121 21.97 -3.33 -5.47
N ALA A 122 21.23 -4.20 -6.18
CA ALA A 122 19.78 -4.14 -6.24
C ALA A 122 19.12 -4.13 -4.84
N PHE A 123 19.67 -4.88 -3.87
CA PHE A 123 19.18 -4.84 -2.49
C PHE A 123 19.43 -3.48 -1.83
N THR A 124 20.62 -2.90 -1.99
CA THR A 124 20.95 -1.58 -1.43
C THR A 124 20.07 -0.48 -2.02
N SER A 125 19.86 -0.51 -3.35
CA SER A 125 18.96 0.42 -4.02
C SER A 125 17.51 0.22 -3.59
N GLY A 126 17.07 -1.03 -3.36
CA GLY A 126 15.74 -1.36 -2.88
C GLY A 126 15.47 -0.85 -1.46
N VAL A 127 16.43 -1.00 -0.55
CA VAL A 127 16.36 -0.41 0.80
C VAL A 127 16.16 1.10 0.71
N HIS A 128 17.00 1.80 -0.06
CA HIS A 128 16.91 3.25 -0.20
C HIS A 128 15.56 3.70 -0.79
N LYS A 129 15.07 3.01 -1.83
CA LYS A 129 13.76 3.26 -2.43
C LYS A 129 12.61 3.09 -1.43
N CYS A 130 12.69 2.06 -0.57
CA CYS A 130 11.68 1.82 0.45
C CYS A 130 11.73 2.90 1.55
N GLU A 131 12.92 3.24 2.05
CA GLU A 131 13.10 4.29 3.07
C GLU A 131 12.58 5.64 2.58
N GLN A 132 12.89 6.01 1.33
CA GLN A 132 12.36 7.21 0.70
C GLN A 132 10.84 7.15 0.55
N ALA A 133 10.28 6.02 0.10
CA ALA A 133 8.83 5.85 -0.03
C ALA A 133 8.12 5.99 1.33
N ILE A 134 8.67 5.39 2.39
CA ILE A 134 8.14 5.50 3.75
C ILE A 134 8.23 6.95 4.23
N LYS A 135 9.40 7.59 4.10
CA LYS A 135 9.60 8.99 4.50
C LYS A 135 8.66 9.95 3.75
N ASN A 136 8.48 9.74 2.45
CA ASN A 136 7.56 10.53 1.64
C ASN A 136 6.09 10.34 2.07
N ASN A 137 5.70 9.12 2.46
CA ASN A 137 4.36 8.85 2.97
C ASN A 137 4.12 9.38 4.40
N CYS A 138 5.13 9.35 5.27
CA CYS A 138 5.03 9.78 6.67
C CYS A 138 5.26 11.29 6.88
N GLY A 139 5.81 12.01 5.90
CA GLY A 139 6.17 13.43 6.02
C GLY A 139 7.56 13.64 6.64
N ASN A 140 8.19 14.78 6.33
CA ASN A 140 9.59 15.03 6.67
C ASN A 140 9.85 15.42 8.13
N ASP A 141 8.83 15.77 8.91
CA ASP A 141 9.00 16.27 10.28
C ASP A 141 7.76 15.95 11.12
N VAL A 142 7.57 14.68 11.43
CA VAL A 142 6.89 14.33 12.67
C VAL A 142 7.91 13.51 13.44
N ASP A 143 8.80 14.19 14.15
CA ASP A 143 9.15 13.70 15.47
C ASP A 143 7.85 13.89 16.26
N PRO A 144 7.00 12.86 16.48
CA PRO A 144 5.98 13.00 17.48
C PRO A 144 6.77 13.23 18.76
N LYS A 145 6.79 14.49 19.22
CA LYS A 145 7.22 14.81 20.57
C LYS A 145 6.18 14.15 21.47
N LEU A 146 6.40 12.87 21.72
CA LEU A 146 5.80 12.10 22.79
C LEU A 146 6.43 12.67 24.04
N TRP A 147 5.88 13.80 24.50
CA TRP A 147 6.13 14.25 25.85
C TRP A 147 5.76 13.08 26.78
N PRO A 148 6.49 12.84 27.89
CA PRO A 148 6.06 11.89 28.92
C PRO A 148 4.63 12.15 29.40
N GLU A 149 4.15 13.38 29.20
CA GLU A 149 2.79 13.85 29.28
C GLU A 149 2.00 13.60 27.99
N MET A 150 2.06 12.40 27.40
CA MET A 150 0.97 11.99 26.51
C MET A 150 -0.24 11.85 27.42
N ASP A 151 -0.89 12.98 27.67
CA ASP A 151 -1.93 13.08 28.67
C ASP A 151 -3.19 12.47 28.10
N LEU A 152 -3.24 11.15 28.22
CA LEU A 152 -4.41 10.35 27.88
C LEU A 152 -5.55 10.61 28.86
N THR A 153 -5.40 11.52 29.83
CA THR A 153 -6.46 11.89 30.79
C THR A 153 -7.74 12.33 30.09
N ASP A 154 -7.65 13.05 28.97
CA ASP A 154 -8.83 13.41 28.18
C ASP A 154 -9.49 12.19 27.54
N TYR A 155 -8.70 11.24 27.05
CA TYR A 155 -9.22 9.97 26.50
C TYR A 155 -9.85 9.09 27.58
N TYR A 156 -9.18 8.95 28.74
CA TYR A 156 -9.64 8.11 29.85
C TYR A 156 -10.85 8.71 30.59
N SER A 157 -10.92 10.03 30.75
CA SER A 157 -12.09 10.69 31.36
C SER A 157 -13.34 10.57 30.48
N TYR A 158 -13.16 10.57 29.16
CA TYR A 158 -14.24 10.33 28.21
C TYR A 158 -14.65 8.85 28.13
N ALA A 159 -13.68 7.92 28.16
CA ALA A 159 -13.95 6.48 28.10
C ALA A 159 -14.52 5.92 29.42
N PHE A 160 -14.14 6.50 30.56
CA PHE A 160 -14.55 6.07 31.90
C PHE A 160 -14.98 7.26 32.76
N PRO A 161 -16.13 7.89 32.46
CA PRO A 161 -16.63 8.98 33.28
C PRO A 161 -16.88 8.48 34.72
N PRO A 162 -16.37 9.17 35.75
CA PRO A 162 -16.55 8.74 37.12
C PRO A 162 -18.04 8.73 37.47
N LYS A 163 -18.50 7.59 37.98
CA LYS A 163 -19.88 7.46 38.46
C LYS A 163 -20.02 8.29 39.74
N ASN A 164 -20.63 9.47 39.62
CA ASN A 164 -20.96 10.33 40.76
C ASN A 164 -21.77 9.56 41.82
N THR A 165 -21.16 9.27 42.97
CA THR A 165 -21.87 8.97 44.21
C THR A 165 -22.22 10.28 44.89
N SER A 166 -23.35 10.85 44.47
CA SER A 166 -24.30 11.72 45.19
C SER A 166 -23.81 12.64 46.34
N ASN A 167 -23.81 13.95 46.03
CA ASN A 167 -24.52 15.05 46.71
C ASN A 167 -24.59 15.15 48.25
N SER A 168 -24.04 16.25 48.78
CA SER A 168 -24.77 17.26 49.60
C SER A 168 -24.04 18.62 49.51
N PHE A 169 -24.57 19.58 48.76
CA PHE A 169 -25.42 20.71 49.20
C PHE A 169 -24.67 21.81 50.02
N THR A 170 -24.19 22.83 49.29
CA THR A 170 -24.37 24.30 49.48
C THR A 170 -24.57 24.88 50.89
N LEU A 171 -24.15 26.10 51.28
CA LEU A 171 -23.72 27.35 50.64
C LEU A 171 -23.33 28.28 51.82
N ASP A 172 -22.30 29.11 51.69
CA ASP A 172 -22.42 30.58 51.83
C ASP A 172 -21.05 31.25 51.98
N ALA A 173 -20.69 32.04 50.96
CA ALA A 173 -20.10 33.35 51.16
C ALA A 173 -20.91 34.34 50.29
N ARG A 174 -21.96 34.90 50.91
CA ARG A 174 -22.78 36.03 50.42
C ARG A 174 -21.97 37.33 50.51
N LYS A 175 -21.76 38.02 49.39
CA LYS A 175 -22.54 39.14 48.79
C LYS A 175 -22.30 40.53 49.40
N ALA A 176 -21.95 41.47 48.51
CA ALA A 176 -22.50 42.84 48.44
C ALA A 176 -22.52 43.23 46.93
N THR A 177 -23.62 43.06 46.17
CA THR A 177 -24.83 43.91 46.04
C THR A 177 -24.51 45.22 45.30
N VAL A 178 -25.18 45.70 44.25
CA VAL A 178 -26.58 45.69 43.74
C VAL A 178 -26.50 46.08 42.23
N GLY A 179 -27.35 45.75 41.25
CA GLY A 179 -28.64 45.08 41.07
C GLY A 179 -29.08 45.42 39.62
N GLU A 180 -29.34 44.47 38.74
CA GLU A 180 -30.56 43.64 38.62
C GLU A 180 -31.60 44.27 37.70
N LYS A 181 -31.82 43.62 36.54
CA LYS A 181 -33.17 43.29 36.04
C LYS A 181 -33.09 42.18 34.99
N ASP A 182 -33.58 41.01 35.40
CA ASP A 182 -33.87 39.86 34.56
C ASP A 182 -35.08 40.13 33.65
N THR A 183 -34.99 39.67 32.40
CA THR A 183 -36.12 39.00 31.75
C THR A 183 -35.58 37.94 30.80
N ALA A 184 -36.15 36.74 30.92
CA ALA A 184 -35.87 35.53 30.17
C ALA A 184 -35.63 35.75 28.67
N ASP A 185 -34.60 35.12 28.11
CA ASP A 185 -34.58 34.89 26.66
C ASP A 185 -33.85 33.60 26.22
N LYS A 186 -34.64 32.87 25.42
CA LYS A 186 -34.42 31.73 24.53
C LYS A 186 -32.98 31.26 24.27
N LYS A 187 -32.83 29.93 24.36
CA LYS A 187 -31.96 29.06 23.53
C LYS A 187 -31.67 29.73 22.17
N SER A 188 -30.51 30.35 22.01
CA SER A 188 -30.06 30.80 20.70
C SER A 188 -29.55 29.57 19.96
N THR A 189 -30.40 29.01 19.10
CA THR A 189 -29.94 28.10 18.05
C THR A 189 -28.80 28.77 17.31
N GLU A 190 -27.63 28.14 17.30
CA GLU A 190 -26.50 28.56 16.47
C GLU A 190 -26.99 28.65 15.03
N LYS A 191 -27.13 29.89 14.52
CA LYS A 191 -27.39 30.11 13.11
C LYS A 191 -26.07 29.98 12.37
N TRP A 192 -26.04 29.00 11.47
CA TRP A 192 -24.97 28.81 10.50
C TRP A 192 -24.66 30.11 9.76
N PRO A 193 -23.39 30.38 9.41
CA PRO A 193 -23.00 31.64 8.79
C PRO A 193 -23.74 31.83 7.46
N GLU A 194 -24.48 32.92 7.33
CA GLU A 194 -24.98 33.37 6.03
C GLU A 194 -23.76 33.52 5.11
N MET A 195 -23.80 32.86 3.95
CA MET A 195 -22.66 32.80 3.04
C MET A 195 -22.06 34.19 2.79
N MET A 196 -20.73 34.23 2.70
CA MET A 196 -19.96 35.45 2.44
C MET A 196 -20.58 36.26 1.28
N PRO A 197 -20.57 37.61 1.36
CA PRO A 197 -21.13 38.47 0.32
C PRO A 197 -20.66 38.08 -1.09
N ALA A 198 -21.55 38.17 -2.08
CA ALA A 198 -21.29 37.73 -3.45
C ALA A 198 -20.05 38.39 -4.08
N GLU A 199 -19.69 39.59 -3.64
CA GLU A 199 -18.49 40.32 -4.03
C GLU A 199 -17.20 39.61 -3.58
N THR A 200 -17.19 39.09 -2.36
CA THR A 200 -16.06 38.34 -1.77
C THR A 200 -15.85 37.03 -2.50
N LEU A 201 -16.94 36.30 -2.79
CA LEU A 201 -16.89 35.04 -3.53
C LEU A 201 -16.40 35.22 -4.97
N ARG A 202 -16.84 36.28 -5.65
CA ARG A 202 -16.41 36.61 -7.02
C ARG A 202 -14.93 37.00 -7.10
N LYS A 203 -14.38 37.53 -6.01
CA LYS A 203 -12.96 37.92 -5.89
C LYS A 203 -12.05 36.73 -5.62
N VAL A 204 -12.51 35.77 -4.81
CA VAL A 204 -11.76 34.55 -4.47
C VAL A 204 -11.82 33.52 -5.62
N PHE A 205 -12.98 33.38 -6.26
CA PHE A 205 -13.22 32.28 -7.21
C PHE A 205 -13.39 32.74 -8.68
N GLY A 206 -13.57 34.04 -8.95
CA GLY A 206 -13.66 34.58 -10.31
C GLY A 206 -15.08 34.62 -10.90
N LYS A 207 -15.23 35.28 -12.06
CA LYS A 207 -16.55 35.77 -12.56
C LYS A 207 -17.51 34.70 -13.11
N LYS A 208 -17.07 33.46 -13.33
CA LYS A 208 -17.91 32.36 -13.85
C LYS A 208 -17.68 31.13 -12.98
N TYR A 209 -18.51 30.97 -11.95
CA TYR A 209 -18.52 29.77 -11.12
C TYR A 209 -19.89 29.10 -11.26
N SER A 210 -19.92 27.98 -12.00
CA SER A 210 -21.10 27.10 -12.08
C SER A 210 -21.30 26.30 -10.79
N GLU A 211 -20.23 26.12 -10.02
CA GLU A 211 -20.25 25.36 -8.78
C GLU A 211 -20.93 26.09 -7.62
N TYR A 212 -21.08 27.43 -7.66
CA TYR A 212 -21.79 28.19 -6.62
C TYR A 212 -23.25 27.75 -6.48
N LEU A 213 -23.94 27.52 -7.60
CA LEU A 213 -25.31 27.02 -7.62
C LEU A 213 -25.40 25.64 -6.98
N TYR A 214 -24.46 24.76 -7.29
CA TYR A 214 -24.43 23.39 -6.77
C TYR A 214 -24.18 23.35 -5.25
N ILE A 215 -23.22 24.15 -4.79
CA ILE A 215 -22.87 24.27 -3.37
C ILE A 215 -24.04 24.89 -2.58
N HIS A 216 -24.68 25.93 -3.13
CA HIS A 216 -25.86 26.56 -2.52
C HIS A 216 -27.06 25.61 -2.43
N GLU A 217 -27.25 24.74 -3.43
CA GLU A 217 -28.35 23.77 -3.45
C GLU A 217 -28.12 22.63 -2.45
N MET A 218 -26.90 22.09 -2.37
CA MET A 218 -26.48 21.13 -1.35
C MET A 218 -26.76 21.63 0.08
N TYR A 219 -26.32 22.85 0.40
CA TYR A 219 -26.50 23.40 1.76
C TYR A 219 -27.96 23.72 2.10
N ARG A 220 -28.80 24.05 1.11
CA ARG A 220 -30.25 24.20 1.31
C ARG A 220 -30.95 22.88 1.67
N VAL A 221 -30.43 21.76 1.19
CA VAL A 221 -30.97 20.43 1.47
C VAL A 221 -30.56 19.97 2.87
N GLU A 222 -29.28 20.14 3.23
CA GLU A 222 -28.78 19.80 4.58
C GLU A 222 -29.43 20.64 5.68
N GLY A 223 -29.62 21.95 5.45
CA GLY A 223 -30.31 22.83 6.40
C GLY A 223 -31.78 22.47 6.63
N ARG A 224 -32.44 21.84 5.64
CA ARG A 224 -33.82 21.34 5.81
C ARG A 224 -33.88 20.06 6.64
N GLN A 225 -32.93 19.14 6.45
CA GLN A 225 -32.90 17.87 7.19
C GLN A 225 -32.71 18.08 8.70
N LEU A 226 -31.94 19.10 9.10
CA LEU A 226 -31.76 19.47 10.51
C LEU A 226 -32.98 20.15 11.14
N SER A 227 -33.90 20.70 10.33
CA SER A 227 -35.13 21.33 10.82
C SER A 227 -36.31 20.36 11.01
N SER A 228 -36.17 19.13 10.51
CA SER A 228 -37.19 18.07 10.58
C SER A 228 -36.87 16.95 11.58
N ALA A 229 -35.79 17.08 12.35
CA ALA A 229 -35.42 16.21 13.47
C ALA A 229 -35.57 16.98 14.79
#